data_AF-A0A377ES55-F1
#
_entry.id   AF-A0A377ES55-F1
#
_cell.length_a   1.000
_cell.length_b   1.000
_cell.length_c   1.000
_cell.angle_alpha   90.00
_cell.angle_beta   90.00
_cell.angle_gamma   90.00
#
_symmetry.space_group_name_H-M   'P 1'
#
loop_
_entity.id
_entity.type
_entity.pdbx_description
1 polymer ?
#
loop_
_entity_poly.entity_id
_entity_poly.type
_entity_poly.pdbx_seq_one_letter_code
_entity_poly.pdbx_strand_id
1 'polypeptide(L)' 'MAKSIRGSTPKIKGTCQIEKAANESAHFMRFYVPCPHCGEEQYLKFGDESTPFGLKWEKDSPESVFYLCDIMAA' A
#
# COMPACT_ATOMS: atom_id res chain seq x y z
N MET A 1 17.46 19.50 12.75
CA MET A 1 16.74 18.21 12.78
C MET A 1 17.70 17.09 12.44
N ALA A 2 17.81 16.07 13.28
CA ALA A 2 18.65 14.91 13.00
C ALA A 2 17.90 13.89 12.13
N LYS A 3 18.61 13.21 11.23
CA LYS A 3 18.07 12.10 10.44
C LYS A 3 17.62 10.98 11.39
N SER A 4 16.34 10.62 11.34
CA SER A 4 15.79 9.50 12.12
C SER A 4 15.71 8.25 11.24
N ILE A 5 16.52 7.23 11.56
CA ILE A 5 16.46 5.91 10.92
C ILE A 5 15.84 4.93 11.92
N ARG A 6 14.79 4.23 11.53
CA ARG A 6 14.04 3.30 12.37
C ARG A 6 13.96 1.94 11.69
N GLY A 7 14.05 0.87 12.48
CA GLY A 7 13.85 -0.51 12.03
C GLY A 7 13.07 -1.29 13.09
N SER A 8 12.17 -2.17 12.66
CA SER A 8 11.40 -3.04 13.55
C SER A 8 10.97 -4.31 12.83
N THR A 9 10.87 -5.43 13.56
CA THR A 9 10.27 -6.70 13.09
C THR A 9 9.01 -7.02 13.90
N PRO A 10 7.93 -6.22 13.74
CA PRO A 10 6.73 -6.37 14.55
C PRO A 10 5.98 -7.64 14.13
N LYS A 11 5.66 -8.49 15.11
CA LYS A 11 4.75 -9.64 14.93
C LYS A 11 3.30 -9.30 15.27
N ILE A 12 3.10 -8.20 15.98
CA ILE A 12 1.80 -7.75 16.51
C ILE A 12 1.43 -6.44 15.82
N LYS A 13 0.22 -6.36 15.26
CA LYS A 13 -0.30 -5.16 14.60
C LYS A 13 -0.25 -3.95 15.56
N GLY A 14 0.15 -2.79 15.05
CA GLY A 14 0.26 -1.55 15.83
C GLY A 14 1.57 -1.37 16.63
N THR A 15 2.46 -2.37 16.65
CA THR A 15 3.77 -2.25 17.34
C THR A 15 4.91 -1.77 16.42
N CYS A 16 4.62 -1.55 15.13
CA CYS A 16 5.60 -1.12 14.14
C CYS A 16 6.04 0.33 14.37
N GLN A 17 7.33 0.54 14.63
CA GLN A 17 7.86 1.90 14.84
C GLN A 17 7.77 2.76 13.58
N ILE A 18 7.83 2.14 12.41
CA ILE A 18 7.74 2.82 11.11
C ILE A 18 6.30 3.30 10.87
N GLU A 19 5.31 2.44 11.11
CA GLU A 19 3.88 2.79 10.96
C GLU A 19 3.48 3.93 11.88
N LYS A 20 3.86 3.83 13.17
CA LYS A 20 3.61 4.89 14.15
C LYS A 20 4.24 6.22 13.72
N ALA A 21 5.51 6.20 13.35
CA ALA A 21 6.21 7.39 12.89
C ALA A 21 5.60 8.01 11.62
N ALA A 22 5.13 7.18 10.70
CA ALA A 22 4.49 7.65 9.48
C ALA A 22 3.14 8.31 9.79
N ASN A 23 2.34 7.74 10.70
CA ASN A 23 1.07 8.29 11.15
C ASN A 23 1.21 9.59 11.97
N GLU A 24 2.28 9.72 12.76
CA GLU A 24 2.57 10.92 13.56
C GLU A 24 3.22 12.05 12.74
N SER A 25 3.67 11.78 11.52
CA SER A 25 4.30 12.78 10.67
C SER A 25 3.27 13.75 10.09
N ALA A 26 3.56 15.05 10.14
CA ALA A 26 2.75 16.08 9.47
C ALA A 26 2.73 15.92 7.94
N HIS A 27 3.71 15.22 7.39
CA HIS A 27 3.83 14.96 5.96
C HIS A 27 3.91 13.45 5.71
N PHE A 28 2.99 12.94 4.91
CA PHE A 28 2.97 11.57 4.44
C PHE A 28 3.04 11.57 2.91
N MET A 29 4.22 11.28 2.36
CA MET A 29 4.44 11.27 0.92
C MET A 29 4.09 9.88 0.36
N ARG A 30 3.30 9.84 -0.71
CA ARG A 30 2.98 8.62 -1.45
C ARG A 30 3.49 8.75 -2.87
N PHE A 31 3.93 7.64 -3.44
CA PHE A 31 4.23 7.56 -4.85
C PHE A 31 2.93 7.25 -5.60
N TYR A 32 2.57 8.13 -6.53
CA TYR A 32 1.38 7.98 -7.36
C TYR A 32 1.80 7.44 -8.73
N VAL A 33 1.04 6.48 -9.24
CA VAL A 33 1.26 5.81 -10.51
C VAL A 33 0.01 6.01 -11.36
N PRO A 34 0.14 6.46 -12.62
CA PRO A 34 -1.00 6.55 -13.52
C PRO A 34 -1.50 5.15 -13.88
N CYS A 35 -2.82 4.94 -13.79
CA CYS A 35 -3.41 3.69 -14.27
C CYS A 35 -3.35 3.62 -15.80
N PRO A 36 -2.92 2.50 -16.41
CA PRO A 36 -2.88 2.37 -17.87
C PRO A 36 -4.28 2.33 -18.53
N HIS A 37 -5.36 2.13 -17.74
CA HIS A 37 -6.72 2.05 -18.25
C HIS A 37 -7.48 3.38 -18.17
N CYS A 38 -7.46 4.05 -17.00
CA CYS A 38 -8.17 5.32 -16.81
C CYS A 38 -7.27 6.56 -16.88
N GLY A 39 -5.94 6.42 -16.80
CA GLY A 39 -4.98 7.53 -16.82
C GLY A 39 -4.87 8.32 -15.52
N GLU A 40 -5.75 8.10 -14.54
CA GLU A 40 -5.71 8.78 -13.26
C GLU A 40 -4.57 8.29 -12.36
N GLU A 41 -4.04 9.21 -11.56
CA GLU A 41 -2.94 8.98 -10.63
C GLU A 41 -3.45 8.35 -9.32
N GLN A 42 -2.98 7.14 -9.02
CA GLN A 42 -3.33 6.41 -7.79
C GLN A 42 -2.09 5.91 -7.07
N TYR A 43 -2.14 5.85 -5.74
CA TYR A 43 -1.13 5.12 -4.98
C TYR A 43 -1.56 3.67 -4.80
N LEU A 44 -0.60 2.76 -4.77
CA LEU A 44 -0.88 1.33 -4.66
C LEU A 44 -1.32 0.98 -3.24
N LYS A 45 -2.50 0.36 -3.12
CA LYS A 45 -3.07 -0.13 -1.87
C LYS A 45 -2.99 -1.65 -1.83
N PHE A 46 -2.63 -2.20 -0.67
CA PHE A 46 -2.93 -3.60 -0.40
C PHE A 46 -4.44 -3.72 -0.19
N GLY A 47 -5.09 -4.59 -0.96
CA GLY A 47 -6.48 -4.97 -0.74
C GLY A 47 -6.57 -6.17 0.19
N ASP A 48 -7.78 -6.48 0.64
CA ASP A 48 -8.14 -7.78 1.19
C ASP A 48 -9.03 -8.56 0.20
N GLU A 49 -9.53 -9.72 0.62
CA GLU A 49 -10.40 -10.57 -0.21
C GLU A 49 -11.70 -9.83 -0.62
N SER A 50 -12.23 -8.99 0.26
CA SER A 50 -13.47 -8.22 0.05
C SER A 50 -13.29 -6.90 -0.68
N THR A 51 -12.07 -6.38 -0.75
CA THR A 51 -11.76 -5.10 -1.40
C THR A 51 -11.82 -5.27 -2.91
N PRO A 52 -12.61 -4.49 -3.67
CA PRO A 52 -12.73 -4.69 -5.12
C PRO A 52 -11.49 -4.25 -5.90
N PHE A 53 -10.60 -3.48 -5.28
CA PHE A 53 -9.34 -2.97 -5.86
C PHE A 53 -8.10 -3.45 -5.12
N GLY A 54 -6.92 -3.05 -5.61
CA GLY A 54 -5.64 -3.32 -4.97
C GLY A 54 -4.93 -4.53 -5.56
N LEU A 55 -3.97 -5.08 -4.81
CA LEU A 55 -3.26 -6.30 -5.22
C LEU A 55 -4.17 -7.52 -5.11
N LYS A 56 -4.26 -8.28 -6.21
CA LYS A 56 -5.00 -9.54 -6.32
C LYS A 56 -4.10 -10.63 -6.88
N TRP A 57 -4.30 -11.85 -6.39
CA TRP A 57 -3.56 -13.03 -6.81
C TRP A 57 -4.39 -14.28 -6.48
N GLU A 58 -4.14 -15.35 -7.22
CA GLU A 58 -4.65 -16.67 -6.92
C GLU A 58 -3.85 -17.32 -5.80
N LYS A 59 -4.53 -18.09 -4.95
CA LYS A 59 -3.90 -18.79 -3.85
C LYS A 59 -2.85 -19.78 -4.39
N ASP A 60 -1.67 -19.78 -3.78
CA ASP A 60 -0.53 -20.63 -4.15
C ASP A 60 0.10 -20.34 -5.54
N SER A 61 -0.29 -19.25 -6.21
CA SER A 61 0.29 -18.81 -7.49
C SER A 61 0.80 -17.36 -7.40
N PRO A 62 2.04 -17.13 -6.95
CA PRO A 62 2.60 -15.77 -6.82
C PRO A 62 2.77 -15.04 -8.16
N GLU A 63 2.91 -15.77 -9.27
CA GLU A 63 3.01 -15.24 -10.63
C GLU A 63 1.71 -14.64 -11.15
N SER A 64 0.57 -15.01 -10.55
CA SER A 64 -0.75 -14.47 -10.91
C SER A 64 -1.01 -13.07 -10.36
N VAL A 65 -0.04 -12.44 -9.69
CA VAL A 65 -0.26 -11.14 -9.04
C VAL A 65 -0.50 -10.02 -10.06
N PHE A 66 -1.58 -9.28 -9.87
CA PHE A 66 -1.87 -8.05 -10.60
C PHE A 66 -2.48 -7.00 -9.69
N TYR A 67 -2.50 -5.74 -10.17
CA TYR A 67 -3.11 -4.63 -9.46
C TYR A 67 -4.40 -4.19 -10.15
N LEU A 68 -5.51 -4.16 -9.40
CA LEU A 68 -6.77 -3.59 -9.84
C LEU A 68 -6.88 -2.12 -9.44
N CYS A 69 -7.18 -1.29 -10.42
CA CYS A 69 -7.39 0.14 -10.22
C CYS A 69 -8.60 0.41 -9.31
N ASP A 70 -8.42 1.32 -8.37
CA ASP A 70 -9.43 1.75 -7.39
C ASP A 70 -10.61 2.45 -8.07
N ILE A 71 -10.32 3.25 -9.08
CA ILE A 71 -11.29 4.14 -9.72
C ILE A 71 -12.24 3.36 -10.64
N MET A 72 -11.76 2.26 -11.23
CA MET A 72 -12.55 1.42 -12.13
C MET A 72 -13.21 0.22 -11.45
N ALA A 73 -12.82 -0.10 -10.21
CA ALA A 73 -13.34 -1.27 -9.49
C ALA A 73 -14.66 -0.99 -8.74
N ALA A 74 -15.25 0.20 -8.92
CA ALA A 74 -16.55 0.60 -8.38
C ALA A 74 -17.70 0.28 -9.35
#